data_AF-A0A4R3Q2F7-F1
#
_entry.id   AF-A0A4R3Q2F7-F1
#
_cell.length_a   1.000
_cell.length_b   1.000
_cell.length_c   1.000
_cell.angle_alpha   90.00
_cell.angle_beta   90.00
_cell.angle_gamma   90.00
#
_symmetry.space_group_name_H-M   'P 1'
#
loop_
_entity.id
_entity.type
_entity.pdbx_description
1 polymer ?
#
loop_
_entity_poly.entity_id
_entity_poly.type
_entity_poly.pdbx_seq_one_letter_code
_entity_poly.pdbx_strand_id
1 'polypeptide(L)'
;MSESHELLFEDIPEGPSNRNFGYTVGGILLCLVAARWIINGTMTAVMLGFASLGGLLVLLALIYPVSLTMPNQIWSKLGLLLFKVANPVVMLFIYVTTFVPIGFVLRMRGHDPLALRFDRAAATYWTNHPLEGEDPSTMRNQF
;
A
#
# COMPACT_ATOMS: atom_id res chain seq x y z
N MET A 1 -23.64 37.35 -3.85
CA MET A 1 -24.10 36.28 -4.76
C MET A 1 -22.92 35.85 -5.61
N SER A 2 -22.28 34.74 -5.26
CA SER A 2 -21.44 33.95 -6.15
C SER A 2 -21.36 32.57 -5.53
N GLU A 3 -22.24 31.67 -5.98
CA GLU A 3 -22.21 30.27 -5.61
C GLU A 3 -21.02 29.62 -6.32
N SER A 4 -19.98 29.31 -5.55
CA SER A 4 -18.92 28.38 -5.95
C SER A 4 -18.92 27.23 -4.93
N HIS A 5 -20.04 26.51 -4.89
CA HIS A 5 -20.08 25.17 -4.34
C HIS A 5 -19.36 24.27 -5.36
N GLU A 6 -18.03 24.19 -5.28
CA GLU A 6 -17.30 23.07 -5.84
C GLU A 6 -17.80 21.82 -5.12
N LEU A 7 -18.80 21.18 -5.72
CA LEU A 7 -19.15 19.81 -5.38
C LEU A 7 -17.91 19.01 -5.72
N LEU A 8 -17.13 18.67 -4.70
CA LEU A 8 -16.12 17.61 -4.78
C LEU A 8 -16.89 16.32 -5.10
N PHE A 9 -17.19 16.13 -6.38
CA PHE A 9 -17.44 14.82 -6.92
C PHE A 9 -16.13 14.07 -6.71
N GLU A 10 -16.06 13.40 -5.56
CA GLU A 10 -15.06 12.39 -5.32
C GLU A 10 -15.31 11.34 -6.40
N ASP A 11 -14.54 11.42 -7.49
CA ASP A 11 -14.61 10.48 -8.61
C ASP A 11 -14.46 9.09 -8.00
N ILE A 12 -15.58 8.40 -7.89
CA ILE A 12 -15.61 7.02 -7.40
C ILE A 12 -14.70 6.27 -8.36
N PRO A 13 -13.56 5.71 -7.89
CA PRO A 13 -12.58 5.13 -8.78
C PRO A 13 -13.27 4.10 -9.66
N GLU A 14 -13.32 4.34 -10.97
CA GLU A 14 -13.90 3.37 -11.89
C GLU A 14 -13.13 2.06 -11.73
N GLY A 15 -13.83 1.01 -11.30
CA GLY A 15 -13.23 -0.29 -11.09
C GLY A 15 -12.54 -0.80 -12.36
N PRO A 16 -11.52 -1.66 -12.25
CA PRO A 16 -10.77 -2.15 -13.41
C PRO A 16 -11.71 -2.75 -14.45
N SER A 17 -11.55 -2.34 -15.71
CA SER A 17 -12.36 -2.85 -16.83
C SER A 17 -12.29 -4.37 -16.92
N ASN A 18 -13.46 -5.03 -17.03
CA ASN A 18 -13.56 -6.50 -17.07
C ASN A 18 -12.73 -7.14 -18.19
N ARG A 19 -12.51 -6.40 -19.29
CA ARG A 19 -11.64 -6.82 -20.41
C ARG A 19 -10.17 -6.87 -19.99
N ASN A 20 -9.70 -5.85 -19.27
CA ASN A 20 -8.32 -5.78 -18.79
C ASN A 20 -8.03 -6.89 -17.77
N PHE A 21 -9.00 -7.23 -16.92
CA PHE A 21 -8.87 -8.37 -16.02
C PHE A 21 -8.65 -9.69 -16.77
N GLY A 22 -9.47 -9.97 -17.79
CA GLY A 22 -9.33 -11.19 -18.58
C GLY A 22 -8.01 -11.28 -19.35
N TYR A 23 -7.54 -10.16 -19.93
CA TYR A 23 -6.25 -10.13 -20.61
C TYR A 23 -5.06 -10.24 -19.66
N THR A 24 -5.09 -9.57 -18.50
CA THR A 24 -3.97 -9.63 -17.55
C THR A 24 -3.87 -11.00 -16.90
N VAL A 25 -4.96 -11.53 -16.34
CA VAL A 25 -4.96 -12.85 -15.67
C VAL A 25 -4.76 -13.98 -16.67
N GLY A 26 -5.50 -13.98 -17.78
CA GLY A 26 -5.36 -14.99 -18.82
C GLY A 26 -3.98 -14.93 -19.50
N GLY A 27 -3.48 -13.74 -19.76
CA GLY A 27 -2.14 -13.52 -20.31
C GLY A 27 -1.03 -13.99 -19.38
N ILE A 28 -1.10 -13.66 -18.08
CA ILE A 28 -0.12 -14.13 -17.09
C ILE A 28 -0.13 -15.66 -17.00
N LEU A 29 -1.31 -16.30 -16.96
CA LEU A 29 -1.40 -17.75 -16.94
C LEU A 29 -0.76 -18.40 -18.17
N LEU A 30 -1.05 -17.88 -19.36
CA LEU A 30 -0.45 -18.38 -20.60
C LEU A 30 1.06 -18.13 -20.65
N CYS A 31 1.53 -16.96 -20.20
CA CYS A 31 2.96 -16.66 -20.09
C CYS A 31 3.68 -17.61 -19.12
N LEU A 32 3.08 -17.91 -17.97
CA LEU A 32 3.66 -18.86 -17.00
C LEU A 32 3.74 -20.28 -17.57
N VAL A 33 2.70 -20.73 -18.28
CA VAL A 33 2.71 -22.02 -18.96
C VAL A 33 3.77 -22.05 -20.06
N ALA A 34 3.85 -21.00 -20.89
CA ALA A 34 4.83 -20.89 -21.96
C ALA A 34 6.27 -20.86 -21.40
N ALA A 35 6.54 -20.04 -20.39
CA ALA A 35 7.85 -19.96 -19.74
C ALA A 35 8.27 -21.31 -19.16
N ARG A 36 7.36 -22.01 -18.47
CA ARG A 36 7.67 -23.32 -17.92
C ARG A 36 7.83 -24.39 -18.99
N TRP A 37 7.09 -24.31 -20.09
CA TRP A 37 7.23 -25.21 -21.22
C TRP A 37 8.61 -25.06 -21.88
N ILE A 38 9.10 -23.83 -22.04
CA ILE A 38 10.44 -23.54 -22.57
C ILE A 38 11.54 -24.10 -21.65
N ILE A 39 11.39 -24.02 -20.32
CA ILE A 39 12.41 -24.48 -19.37
C ILE A 39 12.44 -26.01 -19.24
N ASN A 40 11.27 -26.65 -19.22
CA ASN A 40 11.16 -28.08 -18.88
C ASN A 40 10.89 -29.01 -20.07
N GLY A 41 10.46 -28.48 -21.21
CA GLY A 41 10.07 -29.25 -22.42
C GLY A 41 8.87 -30.20 -22.25
N THR A 42 8.36 -30.37 -21.03
CA THR A 42 7.34 -31.36 -20.68
C THR A 42 6.01 -30.69 -20.37
N MET A 43 4.96 -31.14 -21.05
CA MET A 43 3.58 -30.70 -20.81
C MET A 43 2.94 -31.63 -19.78
N THR A 44 2.88 -31.20 -18.52
CA THR A 44 2.12 -31.92 -17.49
C THR A 44 0.62 -31.62 -17.63
N ALA A 45 -0.24 -32.55 -17.23
CA ALA A 45 -1.70 -32.34 -17.21
C ALA A 45 -2.13 -31.05 -16.47
N VAL A 46 -1.37 -30.67 -15.43
CA VAL A 46 -1.57 -29.42 -14.68
C VAL A 46 -1.35 -28.17 -15.56
N MET A 47 -0.35 -28.18 -16.45
CA MET A 47 -0.09 -27.06 -17.36
C MET A 47 -1.18 -26.93 -18.43
N LEU A 48 -1.71 -28.05 -18.93
CA LEU A 48 -2.88 -28.07 -19.82
C LEU A 48 -4.13 -27.49 -19.14
N GLY A 49 -4.32 -27.77 -17.85
CA GLY A 49 -5.37 -27.15 -17.04
C GLY A 49 -5.22 -25.63 -16.95
N PHE A 50 -4.02 -25.13 -16.66
CA PHE A 50 -3.77 -23.68 -16.61
C PHE A 50 -3.85 -23.00 -17.98
N ALA A 51 -3.38 -23.67 -19.04
CA ALA A 51 -3.47 -23.15 -20.41
C ALA A 51 -4.91 -23.05 -20.89
N SER A 52 -5.73 -24.08 -20.63
CA SER A 52 -7.14 -24.08 -20.99
C SER A 52 -7.91 -23.02 -20.20
N LEU A 53 -7.64 -22.87 -18.91
CA LEU A 53 -8.23 -21.82 -18.08
C LEU A 53 -7.83 -20.41 -18.55
N GLY A 54 -6.54 -20.19 -18.83
CA GLY A 54 -6.02 -18.92 -19.34
C GLY A 54 -6.60 -18.57 -20.71
N GLY A 55 -6.64 -19.54 -21.63
CA GLY A 55 -7.24 -19.38 -22.96
C GLY A 55 -8.74 -19.10 -22.89
N LEU A 56 -9.47 -19.79 -22.01
CA LEU A 56 -10.89 -19.54 -21.78
C LEU A 56 -11.14 -18.12 -21.26
N LEU A 57 -10.33 -17.65 -20.30
CA LEU A 57 -10.41 -16.29 -19.76
C LEU A 57 -10.18 -15.22 -20.83
N VAL A 58 -9.18 -15.41 -21.70
CA VAL A 58 -8.90 -14.48 -22.82
C VAL A 58 -10.05 -14.51 -23.85
N LEU A 59 -10.56 -15.69 -24.21
CA LEU A 59 -11.70 -15.82 -25.14
C LEU A 59 -12.97 -15.19 -24.59
N LEU A 60 -13.28 -15.39 -23.29
CA LEU A 60 -14.43 -14.77 -22.64
C LEU A 60 -14.29 -13.25 -22.56
N ALA A 61 -13.06 -12.74 -22.37
CA ALA A 61 -12.79 -11.30 -22.37
C ALA A 61 -13.05 -10.66 -23.75
N LEU A 62 -12.83 -11.42 -24.82
CA LEU A 62 -12.99 -10.97 -26.19
C LEU A 62 -14.45 -11.04 -26.68
N ILE A 63 -15.17 -12.11 -26.33
CA ILE A 63 -16.53 -12.38 -26.83
C ILE A 63 -17.61 -11.84 -25.91
N TYR A 64 -17.47 -12.02 -24.59
CA TYR A 64 -18.54 -11.70 -23.63
C TYR A 64 -18.00 -11.17 -22.29
N PRO A 65 -17.48 -9.93 -22.24
CA PRO A 65 -16.83 -9.37 -21.06
C PRO A 65 -17.78 -9.14 -19.88
N VAL A 66 -19.11 -9.23 -20.08
CA VAL A 66 -20.11 -9.04 -19.02
C VAL A 66 -20.13 -10.23 -18.05
N SER A 67 -19.83 -11.45 -18.49
CA SER A 67 -19.76 -12.61 -17.57
C SER A 67 -18.55 -12.54 -16.62
N LEU A 68 -17.52 -11.80 -16.99
CA LEU A 68 -16.31 -11.55 -16.19
C LEU A 68 -16.50 -10.50 -15.09
N THR A 69 -17.66 -9.85 -15.02
CA THR A 69 -17.99 -8.84 -13.99
C THR A 69 -17.91 -9.41 -12.57
N MET A 70 -18.58 -10.55 -12.31
CA MET A 70 -18.59 -11.22 -11.01
C MET A 70 -17.18 -11.66 -10.57
N PRO A 71 -16.42 -12.41 -11.40
CA PRO A 71 -15.04 -12.78 -11.08
C PRO A 71 -14.12 -11.57 -10.84
N ASN A 72 -14.21 -10.53 -11.68
CA ASN A 72 -13.39 -9.33 -11.54
C ASN A 72 -13.68 -8.58 -10.23
N GLN A 73 -14.94 -8.50 -9.81
CA GLN A 73 -15.30 -7.91 -8.53
C GLN A 73 -14.76 -8.71 -7.34
N ILE A 74 -14.84 -10.03 -7.38
CA ILE A 74 -14.29 -10.90 -6.32
C ILE A 74 -12.77 -10.76 -6.26
N TRP A 75 -12.10 -10.79 -7.41
CA TRP A 75 -10.66 -10.59 -7.52
C TRP A 75 -10.23 -9.23 -6.97
N SER A 76 -10.97 -8.18 -7.31
CA SER A 76 -10.71 -6.82 -6.82
C SER A 76 -10.86 -6.73 -5.30
N LYS A 77 -11.91 -7.34 -4.74
CA LYS A 77 -12.09 -7.42 -3.28
C LYS A 77 -10.96 -8.20 -2.59
N LEU A 78 -10.49 -9.28 -3.21
CA LEU A 78 -9.34 -10.03 -2.71
C LEU A 78 -8.06 -9.18 -2.77
N GLY A 79 -7.86 -8.41 -3.83
CA GLY A 79 -6.76 -7.45 -3.95
C GLY A 79 -6.81 -6.39 -2.84
N LEU A 80 -7.99 -5.85 -2.53
CA LEU A 80 -8.18 -4.90 -1.42
C LEU A 80 -7.90 -5.53 -0.05
N LEU A 81 -8.35 -6.78 0.16
CA LEU A 81 -8.06 -7.51 1.39
C LEU A 81 -6.56 -7.77 1.53
N LEU A 82 -5.89 -8.17 0.45
CA LEU A 82 -4.45 -8.35 0.42
C LEU A 82 -3.74 -7.03 0.70
N PHE A 83 -4.21 -5.91 0.12
CA PHE A 83 -3.66 -4.58 0.39
C PHE A 83 -3.79 -4.19 1.86
N LYS A 84 -4.92 -4.50 2.50
CA LYS A 84 -5.13 -4.27 3.94
C LYS A 84 -4.11 -5.02 4.81
N VAL A 85 -3.60 -6.17 4.36
CA VAL A 85 -2.55 -6.93 5.05
C VAL A 85 -1.15 -6.49 4.63
N ALA A 86 -0.94 -6.25 3.34
CA ALA A 86 0.36 -5.85 2.79
C ALA A 86 0.78 -4.48 3.32
N ASN A 87 -0.15 -3.53 3.43
CA ASN A 87 0.14 -2.18 3.92
C ASN A 87 0.78 -2.17 5.33
N PRO A 88 0.18 -2.78 6.38
CA PRO A 88 0.82 -2.86 7.69
C PRO A 88 2.09 -3.71 7.69
N VAL A 89 2.21 -4.73 6.83
CA VAL A 89 3.46 -5.51 6.69
C VAL A 89 4.60 -4.66 6.14
N VAL A 90 4.34 -3.88 5.08
CA VAL A 90 5.33 -2.95 4.52
C VAL A 90 5.70 -1.88 5.55
N MET A 91 4.70 -1.32 6.24
CA MET A 91 4.93 -0.33 7.30
C MET A 91 5.78 -0.91 8.44
N LEU A 92 5.49 -2.15 8.87
CA LEU A 92 6.29 -2.87 9.86
C LEU A 92 7.73 -3.07 9.37
N PHE A 93 7.91 -3.43 8.10
CA PHE A 93 9.23 -3.62 7.52
C PHE A 93 10.04 -2.32 7.54
N ILE A 94 9.44 -1.20 7.11
CA ILE A 94 10.04 0.13 7.21
C ILE A 94 10.40 0.46 8.67
N TYR A 95 9.49 0.21 9.60
CA TYR A 95 9.73 0.44 11.03
C TYR A 95 10.94 -0.33 11.55
N VAL A 96 11.00 -1.64 11.28
CA VAL A 96 12.08 -2.52 11.76
C VAL A 96 13.41 -2.25 11.07
N THR A 97 13.39 -1.88 9.79
CA THR A 97 14.63 -1.64 9.03
C THR A 97 15.18 -0.22 9.19
N THR A 98 14.32 0.75 9.51
CA THR A 98 14.72 2.17 9.59
C THR A 98 14.67 2.67 11.02
N PHE A 99 13.50 2.67 11.65
CA PHE A 99 13.31 3.31 12.96
C PHE A 99 13.98 2.52 14.10
N VAL A 100 13.86 1.19 14.08
CA VAL A 100 14.48 0.33 15.11
C VAL A 100 16.01 0.47 15.13
N PRO A 101 16.76 0.38 14.03
CA PRO A 101 18.21 0.55 14.08
C PRO A 101 18.61 1.98 14.44
N ILE A 102 17.88 3.00 14.01
CA ILE A 102 18.12 4.38 14.45
C ILE A 102 18.00 4.49 15.98
N GLY A 103 16.89 3.99 16.55
CA GLY A 103 16.68 3.96 17.99
C GLY A 103 17.75 3.16 18.73
N PHE A 104 18.18 2.03 18.16
CA PHE A 104 19.25 1.21 18.71
C PHE A 104 20.60 1.93 18.73
N VAL A 105 20.95 2.64 17.64
CA VAL A 105 22.17 3.46 17.56
C VAL A 105 22.13 4.62 18.56
N LEU A 106 20.99 5.30 18.69
CA LEU A 106 20.79 6.36 19.69
C LEU A 106 20.99 5.82 21.12
N ARG A 107 20.41 4.65 21.42
CA ARG A 107 20.53 3.99 22.72
C ARG A 107 21.97 3.56 23.00
N MET A 108 22.70 3.04 22.01
CA MET A 108 24.12 2.72 22.13
C MET A 108 24.98 3.96 22.39
N ARG A 109 24.64 5.10 21.79
CA ARG A 109 25.32 6.38 22.04
C ARG A 109 24.88 7.06 23.35
N GLY A 110 23.98 6.47 24.11
CA GLY A 110 23.44 7.04 25.35
C GLY A 110 22.60 8.30 25.15
N HIS A 111 22.19 8.60 23.91
CA HIS A 111 21.39 9.77 23.59
C HIS A 111 19.91 9.43 23.80
N ASP A 112 19.28 10.06 24.79
CA ASP A 112 17.85 9.93 25.10
C ASP A 112 17.11 11.23 24.74
N PRO A 113 16.78 11.46 23.45
CA PRO A 113 16.17 12.72 23.01
C PRO A 113 14.77 12.94 23.57
N LEU A 114 14.10 11.89 24.04
CA LEU A 114 12.76 11.98 24.63
C LEU A 114 12.80 12.01 26.17
N ALA A 115 13.98 11.96 26.80
CA ALA A 115 14.15 11.87 28.24
C ALA A 115 13.22 10.82 28.88
N LEU A 116 13.09 9.64 28.24
CA LEU A 116 12.13 8.60 28.62
C LEU A 116 12.47 7.92 29.96
N ARG A 117 13.69 8.11 30.46
CA ARG A 117 14.10 7.58 31.77
C ARG A 117 13.39 8.31 32.91
N PHE A 118 12.59 7.57 33.65
CA PHE A 118 11.94 8.06 34.86
C PHE A 118 12.96 8.29 35.99
N ASP A 119 13.16 9.54 36.35
CA ASP A 119 13.94 9.99 37.51
C ASP A 119 13.01 10.27 38.71
N ARG A 120 13.10 9.44 39.75
CA ARG A 120 12.33 9.62 41.00
C ARG A 120 12.84 10.76 41.88
N ALA A 121 14.06 11.24 41.66
CA ALA A 121 14.66 12.33 42.40
C ALA A 121 14.44 13.70 41.73
N ALA A 122 13.92 13.72 40.50
CA ALA A 122 13.63 14.96 39.80
C ALA A 122 12.48 15.73 40.47
N ALA A 123 12.72 17.00 40.81
CA ALA A 123 11.70 17.89 41.36
C ALA A 123 10.60 18.23 40.35
N THR A 124 10.94 18.25 39.06
CA THR A 124 10.01 18.40 37.93
C THR A 124 10.64 17.87 36.65
N TYR A 125 9.83 17.31 35.75
CA TYR A 125 10.24 16.92 34.39
C TYR A 125 10.10 18.07 33.38
N TRP A 126 9.63 19.23 33.83
CA TRP A 126 9.44 20.39 32.97
C TRP A 126 10.80 20.91 32.48
N THR A 127 11.07 20.77 31.20
CA THR A 127 12.22 21.39 30.56
C THR A 127 11.92 22.87 30.39
N ASN A 128 12.61 23.73 31.14
CA ASN A 128 12.52 25.17 30.96
C ASN A 128 13.09 25.50 29.58
N HIS A 129 12.22 25.82 28.62
CA HIS A 129 12.64 26.58 27.46
C HIS A 129 12.99 27.97 27.96
N PRO A 130 14.26 28.40 27.90
CA PRO A 130 14.54 29.79 28.17
C PRO A 130 13.75 30.58 27.14
N LEU A 131 12.82 31.40 27.62
CA LEU A 131 12.31 32.53 26.86
C LEU A 131 13.51 33.48 26.71
N GLU A 132 14.48 33.12 25.86
CA GLU A 132 15.49 34.06 25.37
C GLU A 132 14.73 35.07 24.54
N GLY A 133 14.22 36.10 25.25
CA GLY A 133 13.53 37.27 24.74
C GLY A 133 12.98 37.12 23.33
N GLU A 134 11.87 36.38 23.17
CA GLU A 134 11.09 36.56 21.96
C GLU A 134 10.63 38.01 21.96
N ASP A 135 11.29 38.83 21.13
CA ASP A 135 10.96 40.23 20.94
C ASP A 135 9.44 40.30 20.69
N PRO A 136 8.67 41.07 21.50
CA PRO A 136 7.22 41.21 21.32
C PRO A 136 6.82 41.59 19.88
N SER A 137 7.76 42.10 19.08
CA SER A 137 7.62 42.36 17.64
C SER A 137 7.40 41.12 16.77
N THR A 138 7.70 39.90 17.26
CA THR A 138 7.51 38.63 16.53
C THR A 138 6.03 38.27 16.37
N MET A 139 5.16 38.71 17.29
CA MET A 139 3.71 38.45 17.23
C MET A 139 2.95 39.60 16.56
N ARG A 140 3.44 40.10 15.41
CA ARG A 140 2.88 41.29 14.74
C ARG A 140 1.48 41.09 14.13
N ASN A 141 1.08 39.85 13.83
CA ASN A 141 -0.17 39.51 13.15
C ASN A 141 -0.91 38.37 13.87
N GLN A 142 -1.35 38.61 15.11
CA GLN A 142 -2.07 37.60 15.92
C GLN A 142 -3.61 37.66 15.78
N PHE A 143 -4.14 38.63 15.02
CA PHE A 143 -5.57 38.76 14.70
C PHE A 143 -5.75 39.10 13.22
#